data_AF-A0A955ITB5-F1
#
_entry.id   AF-A0A955ITB5-F1
#
_cell.length_a   1.000
_cell.length_b   1.000
_cell.length_c   1.000
_cell.angle_alpha   90.00
_cell.angle_beta   90.00
_cell.angle_gamma   90.00
#
_symmetry.space_group_name_H-M   'P 1'
#
loop_
_entity.id
_entity.type
_entity.pdbx_description
1 polymer ?
#
loop_
_entity_poly.entity_id
_entity_poly.type
_entity_poly.pdbx_seq_one_letter_code
_entity_poly.pdbx_strand_id
1 'polypeptide(L)'
;DRPMVEGHKGSLICHACLGLAHRELVVMSSDWRPADDASCTMCLMTKPIPHFASPLNEALICHECVVRAATTLRKDPETSWAAPGG
;
A
#
# COMPACT_ATOMS: atom_id res chain seq x y z
N ASP A 1 -19.76 0.91 5.27
CA ASP A 1 -18.78 -0.09 4.86
C ASP A 1 -17.42 0.57 4.65
N ARG A 2 -16.30 -0.16 4.77
CA ARG A 2 -14.94 0.41 4.59
C ARG A 2 -14.29 -0.25 3.36
N PRO A 3 -14.12 0.44 2.22
CA PRO A 3 -13.47 -0.14 1.05
C PRO A 3 -12.05 -0.63 1.38
N MET A 4 -11.73 -1.84 0.93
CA MET A 4 -10.44 -2.49 1.15
C MET A 4 -9.97 -3.17 -0.13
N VAL A 5 -8.66 -3.35 -0.24
CA VAL A 5 -8.04 -4.20 -1.25
C VAL A 5 -7.42 -5.40 -0.56
N GLU A 6 -7.72 -6.59 -1.08
CA GLU A 6 -7.16 -7.85 -0.61
C GLU A 6 -5.84 -8.18 -1.35
N GLY A 7 -4.86 -8.65 -0.59
CA GLY A 7 -3.59 -9.21 -1.06
C GLY A 7 -3.50 -10.72 -0.78
N HIS A 8 -2.29 -11.26 -0.75
CA HIS A 8 -2.10 -12.69 -0.47
C HIS A 8 -2.43 -13.05 0.98
N LYS A 9 -2.94 -14.28 1.17
CA LYS A 9 -3.31 -14.85 2.48
C LYS A 9 -4.31 -13.98 3.26
N GLY A 10 -5.24 -13.30 2.58
CA GLY A 10 -6.27 -12.49 3.22
C GLY A 10 -5.75 -11.20 3.85
N SER A 11 -4.55 -10.74 3.48
CA SER A 11 -4.06 -9.43 3.90
C SER A 11 -4.97 -8.34 3.34
N LEU A 12 -5.37 -7.36 4.15
CA LEU A 12 -6.26 -6.27 3.73
C LEU A 12 -5.56 -4.93 3.92
N ILE A 13 -5.73 -4.03 2.95
CA ILE A 13 -5.42 -2.60 3.12
C ILE A 13 -6.69 -1.79 2.88
N CYS A 14 -7.11 -1.00 3.88
CA CYS A 14 -8.27 -0.13 3.71
C CYS A 14 -7.90 1.15 2.95
N HIS A 15 -8.90 1.81 2.38
CA HIS A 15 -8.71 3.04 1.58
C HIS A 15 -7.93 4.15 2.30
N ALA A 16 -8.07 4.29 3.62
CA ALA A 16 -7.39 5.31 4.42
C ALA A 16 -5.89 4.97 4.58
N CYS A 17 -5.57 3.74 4.95
CA CYS A 17 -4.19 3.25 5.05
C CYS A 17 -3.50 3.30 3.68
N LEU A 18 -4.22 2.95 2.62
CA LEU A 18 -3.72 3.06 1.25
C LEU A 18 -3.41 4.50 0.86
N GLY A 19 -4.24 5.46 1.27
CA GLY A 19 -3.98 6.88 1.06
C GLY A 19 -2.68 7.34 1.71
N LEU A 20 -2.42 6.94 2.96
CA LEU A 20 -1.16 7.25 3.65
C LEU A 20 0.04 6.64 2.91
N ALA A 21 -0.04 5.33 2.61
CA ALA A 21 1.02 4.62 1.91
C ALA A 21 1.30 5.22 0.52
N HIS A 22 0.25 5.57 -0.23
CA HIS A 22 0.36 6.20 -1.55
C HIS A 22 0.98 7.60 -1.45
N ARG A 23 0.55 8.40 -0.48
CA ARG A 23 1.14 9.73 -0.27
C ARG A 23 2.64 9.63 -0.01
N GLU A 24 3.05 8.75 0.89
CA GLU A 24 4.46 8.61 1.25
C GLU A 24 5.31 8.07 0.09
N LEU A 25 4.88 6.97 -0.52
CA LEU A 25 5.68 6.29 -1.53
C LEU A 25 5.60 6.92 -2.92
N VAL A 26 4.44 7.46 -3.31
CA VAL A 26 4.20 7.94 -4.68
C VAL A 26 4.27 9.47 -4.75
N VAL A 27 3.64 10.19 -3.81
CA VAL A 27 3.63 11.67 -3.85
C VAL A 27 4.92 12.24 -3.29
N MET A 28 5.37 11.74 -2.14
CA MET A 28 6.58 12.20 -1.48
C MET A 28 7.84 11.49 -1.99
N SER A 29 7.68 10.43 -2.79
CA SER A 29 8.79 9.63 -3.33
C SER A 29 9.76 9.14 -2.25
N SER A 30 9.24 8.70 -1.10
CA SER A 30 10.05 8.12 -0.03
C SER A 30 10.90 6.96 -0.56
N ASP A 31 12.18 6.97 -0.21
CA ASP A 31 13.16 5.95 -0.59
C ASP A 31 13.46 4.97 0.56
N TRP A 32 12.72 5.06 1.68
CA TRP A 32 12.91 4.20 2.84
C TRP A 32 12.71 2.72 2.48
N ARG A 33 13.65 1.91 2.95
CA ARG A 33 13.70 0.46 2.70
C ARG A 33 13.78 -0.26 4.05
N PRO A 34 13.04 -1.38 4.20
CA PRO A 34 13.16 -2.21 5.39
C PRO A 34 14.45 -3.05 5.31
N ALA A 35 14.70 -3.86 6.36
CA ALA A 35 15.78 -4.84 6.34
C ALA A 35 15.65 -5.83 5.18
N ASP A 36 16.78 -6.40 4.73
CA ASP A 36 16.86 -7.26 3.56
C ASP A 36 16.07 -8.58 3.69
N ASP A 37 15.66 -8.97 4.90
CA ASP A 37 14.83 -10.15 5.16
C ASP A 37 13.34 -9.81 5.32
N ALA A 38 12.99 -8.53 5.37
CA ALA A 38 11.62 -8.09 5.58
C ALA A 38 10.77 -8.31 4.32
N SER A 39 9.61 -8.93 4.51
CA SER A 39 8.67 -9.25 3.44
C SER A 39 7.49 -8.29 3.41
N CYS A 40 7.05 -7.93 2.21
CA CYS A 40 5.82 -7.15 2.02
C CYS A 40 4.59 -7.95 2.50
N THR A 41 3.76 -7.38 3.36
CA THR A 41 2.54 -8.00 3.91
C THR A 41 1.53 -8.36 2.82
N MET A 42 1.48 -7.60 1.71
CA MET A 42 0.49 -7.80 0.64
C MET A 42 0.90 -8.86 -0.39
N CYS A 43 2.17 -8.89 -0.81
CA CYS A 43 2.64 -9.85 -1.83
C CYS A 43 3.55 -10.96 -1.30
N LEU A 44 3.93 -10.89 -0.02
CA LEU A 44 4.79 -11.86 0.68
C LEU A 44 6.19 -12.03 0.07
N MET A 45 6.61 -11.06 -0.75
CA MET A 45 7.96 -11.04 -1.33
C MET A 45 8.85 -10.07 -0.57
N THR A 46 10.11 -10.47 -0.41
CA THR A 46 11.22 -9.59 -0.07
C THR A 46 11.68 -8.86 -1.33
N LYS A 47 11.78 -7.53 -1.28
CA LYS A 47 12.16 -6.73 -2.45
C LYS A 47 13.10 -5.59 -2.05
N PRO A 48 14.17 -5.32 -2.81
CA PRO A 48 15.05 -4.18 -2.59
C PRO A 48 14.44 -2.91 -3.19
N ILE A 49 13.22 -2.56 -2.78
CA ILE A 49 12.47 -1.38 -3.25
C ILE A 49 11.90 -0.62 -2.05
N PRO A 50 11.45 0.63 -2.24
CA PRO A 50 10.81 1.38 -1.16
C PRO A 50 9.56 0.69 -0.60
N HIS A 51 9.37 0.82 0.71
CA HIS A 51 8.19 0.31 1.41
C HIS A 51 7.56 1.40 2.27
N PHE A 52 6.27 1.25 2.50
CA PHE A 52 5.55 1.97 3.54
C PHE A 52 5.53 1.09 4.79
N ALA A 53 5.99 1.63 5.91
CA ALA A 53 5.80 1.04 7.22
C ALA A 53 4.59 1.69 7.89
N SER A 54 3.61 0.90 8.31
CA SER A 54 2.47 1.42 9.06
C SER A 54 2.96 2.15 10.32
N PRO A 55 2.48 3.37 10.61
CA PRO A 55 2.80 4.07 11.86
C PRO A 55 2.40 3.30 13.13
N LEU A 56 1.50 2.32 13.00
CA LEU A 56 1.07 1.43 14.07
C LEU A 56 1.91 0.14 14.15
N ASN A 57 2.96 0.01 13.32
CA ASN A 57 3.79 -1.19 13.15
C ASN A 57 3.01 -2.46 12.78
N GLU A 58 1.83 -2.32 12.16
CA GLU A 58 0.94 -3.44 11.81
C GLU A 58 1.27 -4.09 10.46
N ALA A 59 1.89 -3.35 9.54
CA ALA A 59 2.09 -3.79 8.17
C ALA A 59 3.28 -3.11 7.50
N LEU A 60 3.89 -3.82 6.56
CA LEU A 60 4.97 -3.36 5.70
C LEU A 60 4.58 -3.59 4.25
N ILE A 61 4.42 -2.54 3.44
CA ILE A 61 3.82 -2.66 2.11
C ILE A 61 4.77 -2.07 1.06
N CYS A 62 5.17 -2.86 0.08
CA CYS A 62 6.07 -2.41 -0.97
C CYS A 62 5.39 -1.44 -1.94
N HIS A 63 6.18 -0.56 -2.56
CA HIS A 63 5.73 0.43 -3.52
C HIS A 63 4.83 -0.15 -4.63
N GLU A 64 5.21 -1.29 -5.21
CA GLU A 64 4.42 -1.94 -6.25
C GLU A 64 3.01 -2.34 -5.78
N CYS A 65 2.88 -2.86 -4.55
CA CYS A 65 1.58 -3.22 -3.98
C CYS A 65 0.72 -1.99 -3.71
N VAL A 66 1.31 -0.89 -3.24
CA VAL A 66 0.61 0.38 -3.05
C VAL A 66 0.05 0.90 -4.37
N VAL A 67 0.84 0.94 -5.43
CA VAL A 67 0.39 1.41 -6.77
C VAL A 67 -0.70 0.52 -7.35
N ARG A 68 -0.56 -0.81 -7.20
CA ARG A 68 -1.57 -1.77 -7.67
C ARG A 68 -2.88 -1.61 -6.91
N ALA A 69 -2.84 -1.56 -5.58
CA ALA A 69 -4.02 -1.37 -4.75
C ALA A 69 -4.73 -0.04 -5.03
N ALA A 70 -3.96 1.04 -5.21
CA ALA A 70 -4.50 2.34 -5.62
C ALA A 70 -5.22 2.26 -6.97
N THR A 71 -4.63 1.55 -7.93
CA THR A 71 -5.26 1.34 -9.22
C THR A 71 -6.55 0.51 -9.12
N THR A 72 -6.58 -0.49 -8.24
CA THR A 72 -7.78 -1.30 -7.98
C THR A 72 -8.92 -0.43 -7.43
N LEU A 73 -8.69 0.31 -6.34
CA LEU A 73 -9.75 1.17 -5.77
C LEU A 73 -10.23 2.24 -6.74
N ARG A 74 -9.31 2.89 -7.47
CA ARG A 74 -9.70 3.94 -8.45
C ARG A 74 -10.60 3.40 -9.58
N LYS A 75 -10.47 2.12 -9.93
CA LYS A 75 -11.29 1.49 -10.98
C LYS A 75 -12.62 0.97 -10.45
N ASP A 76 -12.79 0.91 -9.13
CA ASP A 76 -14.02 0.42 -8.52
C ASP A 76 -15.11 1.52 -8.56
N PRO A 77 -16.17 1.36 -9.38
CA PRO A 77 -17.22 2.36 -9.53
C PRO A 77 -18.05 2.55 -8.26
N GLU A 78 -18.03 1.58 -7.34
CA GLU A 78 -18.75 1.66 -6.07
C GLU A 78 -17.99 2.48 -5.02
N THR A 79 -16.73 2.84 -5.30
CA THR A 79 -15.92 3.66 -4.40
C THR A 79 -15.67 5.04 -4.99
N SER A 80 -15.83 6.08 -4.17
CA SER A 80 -15.45 7.45 -4.54
C SER A 80 -13.96 7.72 -4.28
N TRP A 81 -13.12 6.67 -4.25
CA TRP A 81 -11.73 6.81 -3.83
C TRP A 81 -10.89 7.51 -4.90
N ALA A 82 -10.24 8.61 -4.51
CA ALA A 82 -9.25 9.31 -5.32
C ALA A 82 -7.87 9.17 -4.66
N ALA A 83 -6.85 8.88 -5.48
CA ALA A 83 -5.48 8.81 -5.00
C ALA A 83 -5.01 10.21 -4.54
N PRO A 84 -4.29 10.32 -3.41
CA PRO A 84 -3.70 11.59 -3.00
C PRO A 84 -2.72 12.11 -4.06
N GLY A 85 -2.82 13.40 -4.41
CA GLY A 85 -1.96 14.04 -5.41
C GLY A 85 -2.39 13.83 -6.86
N GLY A 86 -3.58 13.26 -7.08
CA GLY A 86 -4.26 13.24 -8.39
C GLY A 86 -5.08 14.49 -8.66
#